data_AF-A0AAN9VRN2-F1
#
_entry.id   AF-A0AAN9VRN2-F1
#
_cell.length_a   1.000
_cell.length_b   1.000
_cell.length_c   1.000
_cell.angle_alpha   90.00
_cell.angle_beta   90.00
_cell.angle_gamma   90.00
#
_symmetry.space_group_name_H-M   'P 1'
#
loop_
_entity.id
_entity.type
_entity.pdbx_description
1 polymer ?
#
loop_
_entity_poly.entity_id
_entity_poly.type
_entity_poly.pdbx_seq_one_letter_code
_entity_poly.pdbx_strand_id
1 'polypeptide(L)'
;MAENDAPTQIGERNLADALSTQRVFKKSSPNSKLTLYLSNRDLSVTGDYIDKLQGVVLVDPDYLQGRKVFGQVTLTFRYGREDEEVMGLKFCNEAVMSLAQLYPPPPIDLCAPPTPLQEALMRRLGPHARPFTLELTPLAPPSVQLVPAKQYSGAPIGTSYDVRAYVAERPDEKCNRRSVVRMGIRVLQRSMAPPPTSPGAAPAGDQGAPSPPTPPAPPHASAAKPFLLSDGKVELEASLDRACYCHGDAVSVHVAVANNSNKTVRRIKVFVVQHVDVCMFSNGKFKNVVATAASGAECPLGPGSSLRRTYELHPARGATKNWIALEDSFSRAGAALAATVLGPPPGSPAERNVFAIYVDYYVKVKLAVGAMGGELSLKLPFTLVHSARDKDPLTEPLQELVTLGGAGERSSSSPLKEQQQQSSQEPPPASGPPKKEKRKTTFTKVWARAGGRLFARPAAHAWLACRGGRAETTQSCEALE
;
A
#
# COMPACT_ATOMS: atom_id res chain seq x y z
N MET A 1 2.32 -63.05 -18.79
CA MET A 1 1.71 -62.65 -17.50
C MET A 1 2.83 -62.20 -16.59
N ALA A 2 2.61 -61.05 -15.94
CA ALA A 2 3.45 -60.38 -14.94
C ALA A 2 4.74 -59.72 -15.44
N GLU A 3 4.67 -58.40 -15.68
CA GLU A 3 5.76 -57.50 -15.34
C GLU A 3 5.17 -56.27 -14.66
N ASN A 4 5.77 -55.89 -13.53
CA ASN A 4 5.27 -54.95 -12.53
C ASN A 4 5.32 -53.51 -13.02
N ASP A 5 4.20 -52.80 -12.87
CA ASP A 5 4.10 -51.35 -13.03
C ASP A 5 4.21 -50.67 -11.66
N ALA A 6 5.31 -49.95 -11.41
CA ALA A 6 5.41 -49.00 -10.31
C ALA A 6 6.42 -47.90 -10.63
N PRO A 7 5.96 -46.65 -10.82
CA PRO A 7 6.81 -45.53 -10.44
C PRO A 7 6.01 -44.29 -9.95
N THR A 8 5.61 -44.20 -8.68
CA THR A 8 5.15 -42.90 -8.11
C THR A 8 5.17 -42.86 -6.57
N GLN A 9 6.35 -42.85 -5.93
CA GLN A 9 6.41 -42.47 -4.50
C GLN A 9 7.55 -41.49 -4.15
N ILE A 10 8.55 -41.32 -5.02
CA ILE A 10 9.73 -40.49 -4.73
C ILE A 10 9.49 -39.01 -5.08
N GLY A 11 8.67 -38.71 -6.09
CA GLY A 11 8.33 -37.33 -6.48
C GLY A 11 7.38 -36.62 -5.51
N GLU A 12 6.42 -37.32 -4.93
CA GLU A 12 5.43 -36.74 -4.00
C GLU A 12 6.04 -36.39 -2.64
N ARG A 13 7.01 -37.17 -2.15
CA ARG A 13 7.72 -36.87 -0.89
C ARG A 13 8.54 -35.59 -1.00
N ASN A 14 9.24 -35.38 -2.11
CA ASN A 14 10.00 -34.15 -2.35
C ASN A 14 9.12 -32.89 -2.46
N LEU A 15 7.92 -33.01 -3.05
CA LEU A 15 6.96 -31.90 -3.10
C LEU A 15 6.33 -31.63 -1.72
N ALA A 16 6.03 -32.67 -0.95
CA ALA A 16 5.53 -32.55 0.42
C ALA A 16 6.56 -31.91 1.37
N ASP A 17 7.84 -32.22 1.19
CA ASP A 17 8.95 -31.61 1.93
C ASP A 17 9.17 -30.14 1.51
N ALA A 18 9.07 -29.83 0.21
CA ALA A 18 9.10 -28.45 -0.27
C ALA A 18 7.94 -27.61 0.29
N LEU A 19 6.71 -28.15 0.29
CA LEU A 19 5.53 -27.50 0.88
C LEU A 19 5.61 -27.42 2.41
N SER A 20 6.33 -28.34 3.07
CA SER A 20 6.58 -28.32 4.52
C SER A 20 7.46 -27.16 4.97
N THR A 21 8.28 -26.60 4.08
CA THR A 21 9.14 -25.43 4.37
C THR A 21 8.46 -24.09 4.10
N GLN A 22 7.25 -24.10 3.52
CA GLN A 22 6.52 -22.90 3.19
C GLN A 22 5.97 -22.24 4.47
N ARG A 23 6.41 -21.01 4.77
CA ARG A 23 5.94 -20.25 5.93
C ARG A 23 4.45 -19.93 5.78
N VAL A 24 3.68 -20.20 6.82
CA VAL A 24 2.23 -19.92 6.88
C VAL A 24 1.97 -18.98 8.05
N PHE A 25 1.08 -18.00 7.84
CA PHE A 25 0.70 -17.07 8.89
C PHE A 25 -0.49 -17.61 9.66
N LYS A 26 -0.34 -17.75 10.98
CA LYS A 26 -1.39 -18.25 11.89
C LYS A 26 -1.87 -17.14 12.81
N LYS A 27 -3.17 -17.06 13.06
CA LYS A 27 -3.73 -16.26 14.15
C LYS A 27 -4.98 -16.90 14.72
N SER A 28 -5.03 -17.02 16.04
CA SER A 28 -6.18 -17.54 16.77
C SER A 28 -7.07 -16.42 17.31
N SER A 29 -8.33 -16.72 17.54
CA SER A 29 -9.29 -15.81 18.16
C SER A 29 -8.92 -15.64 19.63
N PRO A 30 -9.33 -14.54 20.28
CA PRO A 30 -9.06 -14.34 21.71
C PRO A 30 -9.60 -15.45 22.63
N ASN A 31 -10.63 -16.18 22.20
CA ASN A 31 -11.16 -17.35 22.91
C ASN A 31 -10.53 -18.69 22.46
N SER A 32 -9.57 -18.67 21.54
CA SER A 32 -8.89 -19.85 20.95
C SER A 32 -9.80 -20.87 20.26
N LYS A 33 -11.07 -20.53 19.99
CA LYS A 33 -12.04 -21.43 19.34
C LYS A 33 -12.01 -21.40 17.81
N LEU A 34 -11.40 -20.37 17.24
CA LEU A 34 -11.26 -20.19 15.80
C LEU A 34 -9.81 -19.83 15.49
N THR A 35 -9.19 -20.50 14.53
CA THR A 35 -7.82 -20.19 14.10
C THR A 35 -7.77 -20.05 12.59
N LEU A 36 -7.16 -18.95 12.13
CA LEU A 36 -6.98 -18.63 10.74
C LEU A 36 -5.53 -18.89 10.31
N TYR A 37 -5.35 -19.59 9.20
CA TYR A 37 -4.08 -19.82 8.54
C TYR A 37 -4.11 -19.20 7.14
N LEU A 38 -3.16 -18.32 6.82
CA LEU A 38 -3.02 -17.71 5.49
C LEU A 38 -1.71 -18.13 4.85
N SER A 39 -1.74 -18.44 3.56
CA SER A 39 -0.55 -18.72 2.76
C SER A 39 0.30 -17.47 2.54
N ASN A 40 -0.35 -16.35 2.27
CA ASN A 40 0.27 -15.06 2.03
C ASN A 40 -0.61 -13.94 2.61
N ARG A 41 0.03 -12.87 3.08
CA ARG A 41 -0.63 -11.66 3.58
C ARG A 41 -0.59 -10.50 2.59
N ASP A 42 0.20 -10.63 1.53
CA ASP A 42 0.36 -9.59 0.51
C ASP A 42 -0.29 -10.04 -0.80
N LEU A 43 -1.42 -9.44 -1.13
CA LEU A 43 -2.15 -9.66 -2.37
C LEU A 43 -1.64 -8.67 -3.40
N SER A 44 -1.22 -9.15 -4.58
CA SER A 44 -0.83 -8.25 -5.65
C SER A 44 -1.98 -7.96 -6.61
N VAL A 45 -2.03 -6.71 -7.05
CA VAL A 45 -2.93 -6.23 -8.10
C VAL A 45 -2.11 -6.10 -9.37
N THR A 46 -2.50 -6.84 -10.41
CA THR A 46 -1.88 -6.79 -11.74
C THR A 46 -2.97 -6.50 -12.78
N GLY A 47 -3.01 -5.27 -13.29
CA GLY A 47 -4.12 -4.82 -14.15
C GLY A 47 -5.45 -4.90 -13.41
N ASP A 48 -6.42 -5.63 -13.98
CA ASP A 48 -7.74 -5.84 -13.40
C ASP A 48 -7.83 -7.11 -12.51
N TYR A 49 -6.72 -7.84 -12.36
CA TYR A 49 -6.67 -9.06 -11.57
C TYR A 49 -6.06 -8.81 -10.20
N ILE A 50 -6.76 -9.24 -9.14
CA ILE A 50 -6.27 -9.25 -7.76
C ILE A 50 -6.05 -10.70 -7.34
N ASP A 51 -4.88 -10.97 -6.75
CA ASP A 51 -4.58 -12.29 -6.18
C ASP A 51 -5.67 -12.71 -5.17
N LYS A 52 -6.10 -13.98 -5.29
CA LYS A 52 -7.08 -14.54 -4.35
C LYS A 52 -6.45 -14.78 -2.99
N LEU A 53 -7.15 -14.41 -1.92
CA LEU A 53 -6.71 -14.68 -0.56
C LEU A 53 -7.02 -16.14 -0.22
N GLN A 54 -5.97 -16.94 -0.06
CA GLN A 54 -6.09 -18.37 0.21
C GLN A 54 -5.65 -18.70 1.63
N GLY A 55 -6.44 -19.54 2.29
CA GLY A 55 -6.15 -19.97 3.65
C GLY A 55 -6.90 -21.22 4.07
N VAL A 56 -6.68 -21.58 5.33
CA VAL A 56 -7.39 -22.66 6.03
C VAL A 56 -7.92 -22.10 7.35
N VAL A 57 -9.16 -22.41 7.68
CA VAL A 57 -9.77 -22.08 8.97
C VAL A 57 -9.92 -23.36 9.79
N LEU A 58 -9.48 -23.30 11.04
CA LEU A 58 -9.67 -24.36 12.03
C LEU A 58 -10.73 -23.90 13.03
N VAL A 59 -11.78 -24.70 13.18
CA VAL A 59 -12.96 -24.37 13.98
C VAL A 59 -13.14 -25.45 15.05
N ASP A 60 -13.33 -25.04 16.29
CA ASP A 60 -13.71 -25.96 17.37
C ASP A 60 -15.19 -26.39 17.20
N PRO A 61 -15.48 -27.70 17.00
CA PRO A 61 -16.85 -28.19 16.79
C PRO A 61 -17.77 -27.91 17.98
N ASP A 62 -17.25 -27.93 19.21
CA ASP A 62 -18.02 -27.69 20.44
C ASP A 62 -18.54 -26.26 20.51
N TYR A 63 -17.82 -25.33 19.88
CA TYR A 63 -18.19 -23.92 19.80
C TYR A 63 -19.18 -23.64 18.67
N LEU A 64 -19.19 -24.47 17.62
CA LEU A 64 -19.95 -24.20 16.42
C LEU A 64 -21.45 -24.32 16.64
N GLN A 65 -21.90 -25.34 17.38
CA GLN A 65 -23.31 -25.52 17.83
C GLN A 65 -24.37 -25.23 16.73
N GLY A 66 -24.11 -25.64 15.49
CA GLY A 66 -25.01 -25.42 14.35
C GLY A 66 -24.94 -24.03 13.68
N ARG A 67 -24.09 -23.13 14.19
CA ARG A 67 -23.82 -21.81 13.58
C ARG A 67 -22.87 -21.92 12.39
N LYS A 68 -22.77 -20.82 11.65
CA LYS A 68 -21.97 -20.71 10.43
C LYS A 68 -20.68 -19.95 10.70
N VAL A 69 -19.66 -20.23 9.91
CA VAL A 69 -18.40 -19.46 9.91
C VAL A 69 -18.39 -18.58 8.68
N PHE A 70 -18.19 -17.29 8.89
CA PHE A 70 -18.05 -16.30 7.82
C PHE A 70 -16.61 -15.77 7.78
N GLY A 71 -16.15 -15.52 6.56
CA GLY A 71 -14.88 -14.88 6.24
C GLY A 71 -15.17 -13.59 5.52
N GLN A 72 -14.57 -12.50 5.97
CA GLN A 72 -14.82 -11.16 5.46
C GLN A 72 -13.50 -10.42 5.29
N VAL A 73 -13.31 -9.76 4.16
CA VAL A 73 -12.23 -8.79 3.96
C VAL A 73 -12.80 -7.39 4.15
N THR A 74 -12.29 -6.66 5.14
CA THR A 74 -12.71 -5.30 5.45
C THR A 74 -11.59 -4.32 5.07
N LEU A 75 -11.92 -3.33 4.25
CA LEU A 75 -11.11 -2.14 4.03
C LEU A 75 -11.43 -1.14 5.14
N THR A 76 -10.40 -0.65 5.80
CA THR A 76 -10.46 0.44 6.76
C THR A 76 -9.72 1.64 6.18
N PHE A 77 -10.45 2.70 5.85
CA PHE A 77 -9.93 3.98 5.39
C PHE A 77 -9.96 4.99 6.54
N ARG A 78 -8.79 5.23 7.14
CA ARG A 78 -8.62 6.23 8.20
C ARG A 78 -8.04 7.50 7.62
N TYR A 79 -8.67 8.64 7.88
CA TYR A 79 -8.26 9.93 7.31
C TYR A 79 -7.98 11.01 8.36
N GLY A 80 -8.15 10.68 9.63
CA GLY A 80 -7.85 11.58 10.73
C GLY A 80 -7.08 10.88 11.84
N ARG A 81 -6.54 11.70 12.72
CA ARG A 81 -5.83 11.28 13.92
C ARG A 81 -6.82 10.70 14.92
N GLU A 82 -6.47 9.55 15.50
CA GLU A 82 -7.30 8.90 16.53
C GLU A 82 -7.44 9.77 17.80
N ASP A 83 -6.42 10.55 18.15
CA ASP A 83 -6.44 11.48 19.28
C ASP A 83 -7.36 12.71 19.07
N GLU A 84 -7.78 12.97 17.83
CA GLU A 84 -8.71 14.05 17.49
C GLU A 84 -10.18 13.56 17.43
N GLU A 85 -10.42 12.25 17.55
CA GLU A 85 -11.77 11.68 17.58
C GLU A 85 -12.47 12.04 18.89
N VAL A 86 -13.62 12.74 18.79
CA VAL A 86 -14.39 13.21 19.96
C VAL A 86 -15.87 12.87 19.80
N MET A 87 -16.57 12.66 20.93
CA MET A 87 -18.04 12.53 20.99
C MET A 87 -18.63 11.43 20.05
N GLY A 88 -17.84 10.40 19.72
CA GLY A 88 -18.26 9.31 18.84
C GLY A 88 -18.05 9.56 17.34
N LEU A 89 -17.51 10.72 16.95
CA LEU A 89 -17.05 10.97 15.59
C LEU A 89 -15.71 10.26 15.36
N LYS A 90 -15.72 9.24 14.50
CA LYS A 90 -14.52 8.53 14.08
C LYS A 90 -14.10 9.01 12.70
N PHE A 91 -12.82 9.28 12.50
CA PHE A 91 -12.28 9.66 11.20
C PHE A 91 -11.84 8.42 10.42
N CYS A 92 -12.77 7.49 10.31
CA CYS A 92 -12.54 6.14 9.85
C CYS A 92 -13.79 5.60 9.18
N ASN A 93 -13.68 5.25 7.90
CA ASN A 93 -14.71 4.55 7.15
C ASN A 93 -14.29 3.08 6.99
N GLU A 94 -15.20 2.16 7.26
CA GLU A 94 -15.01 0.75 6.97
C GLU A 94 -15.91 0.35 5.80
N ALA A 95 -15.39 -0.47 4.88
CA ALA A 95 -16.13 -1.01 3.77
C ALA A 95 -15.83 -2.51 3.62
N VAL A 96 -16.84 -3.29 3.29
CA VAL A 96 -16.71 -4.73 3.09
C VAL A 96 -16.30 -4.99 1.64
N MET A 97 -15.12 -5.55 1.43
CA MET A 97 -14.55 -5.79 0.09
C MET A 97 -14.88 -7.17 -0.44
N SER A 98 -15.08 -8.11 0.48
CA SER A 98 -15.46 -9.51 0.20
C SER A 98 -16.10 -10.11 1.44
N LEU A 99 -17.09 -10.97 1.25
CA LEU A 99 -17.78 -11.72 2.30
C LEU A 99 -18.16 -13.09 1.74
N ALA A 100 -17.74 -14.16 2.43
CA ALA A 100 -18.10 -15.53 2.07
C ALA A 100 -18.40 -16.38 3.31
N GLN A 101 -19.30 -17.35 3.15
CA GLN A 101 -19.56 -18.38 4.15
C GLN A 101 -18.48 -19.47 4.01
N LEU A 102 -17.62 -19.60 5.02
CA LEU A 102 -16.53 -20.59 5.06
C LEU A 102 -17.02 -21.97 5.53
N TYR A 103 -18.02 -21.98 6.42
CA TYR A 103 -18.62 -23.21 6.94
C TYR A 103 -20.11 -23.01 7.29
N PRO A 104 -21.00 -23.98 7.03
CA PRO A 104 -20.80 -25.15 6.17
C PRO A 104 -20.39 -24.74 4.74
N PRO A 105 -19.59 -25.56 4.03
CA PRO A 105 -19.18 -25.23 2.68
C PRO A 105 -20.41 -25.08 1.78
N PRO A 106 -20.44 -24.08 0.87
CA PRO A 106 -21.47 -23.98 -0.14
C PRO A 106 -21.48 -25.24 -1.03
N PRO A 107 -22.59 -25.54 -1.72
CA PRO A 107 -22.68 -26.70 -2.62
C PRO A 107 -21.52 -26.73 -3.63
N ILE A 108 -21.04 -27.94 -3.89
CA ILE A 108 -19.72 -28.30 -4.45
C ILE A 108 -19.41 -27.60 -5.79
N ASP A 109 -20.42 -27.23 -6.58
CA ASP A 109 -20.26 -26.65 -7.93
C ASP A 109 -19.63 -25.23 -7.95
N LEU A 110 -19.52 -24.57 -6.80
CA LEU A 110 -18.90 -23.24 -6.65
C LEU A 110 -17.55 -23.27 -5.93
N CYS A 111 -17.13 -24.43 -5.42
CA CYS A 111 -15.94 -24.51 -4.59
C CYS A 111 -14.71 -24.75 -5.46
N ALA A 112 -13.85 -23.75 -5.57
CA ALA A 112 -12.57 -23.88 -6.27
C ALA A 112 -11.77 -25.06 -5.68
N PRO A 113 -11.03 -25.83 -6.52
CA PRO A 113 -10.21 -26.93 -6.03
C PRO A 113 -9.19 -26.41 -5.01
N PRO A 114 -8.99 -27.13 -3.88
CA PRO A 114 -8.05 -26.70 -2.86
C PRO A 114 -6.62 -26.68 -3.43
N THR A 115 -5.82 -25.73 -2.97
CA THR A 115 -4.41 -25.66 -3.38
C THR A 115 -3.59 -26.76 -2.67
N PRO A 116 -2.44 -27.17 -3.23
CA PRO A 116 -1.58 -28.17 -2.59
C PRO A 116 -1.18 -27.80 -1.15
N LEU A 117 -1.00 -26.50 -0.88
CA LEU A 117 -0.73 -26.00 0.47
C LEU A 117 -1.94 -26.12 1.40
N GLN A 118 -3.16 -25.84 0.91
CA GLN A 118 -4.39 -26.03 1.69
C GLN A 118 -4.59 -27.51 2.03
N GLU A 119 -4.37 -28.42 1.10
CA GLU A 119 -4.46 -29.85 1.36
C GLU A 119 -3.41 -30.31 2.39
N ALA A 120 -2.17 -29.84 2.27
CA ALA A 120 -1.11 -30.14 3.23
C ALA A 120 -1.47 -29.64 4.64
N LEU A 121 -2.02 -28.43 4.74
CA LEU A 121 -2.50 -27.86 6.01
C LEU A 121 -3.68 -28.64 6.59
N MET A 122 -4.65 -29.03 5.76
CA MET A 122 -5.79 -29.84 6.22
C MET A 122 -5.34 -31.20 6.73
N ARG A 123 -4.43 -31.87 6.01
CA ARG A 123 -3.86 -33.16 6.43
C ARG A 123 -3.12 -33.05 7.76
N ARG A 124 -2.47 -31.91 8.03
CA ARG A 124 -1.71 -31.67 9.29
C ARG A 124 -2.57 -31.18 10.45
N LEU A 125 -3.57 -30.34 10.20
CA LEU A 125 -4.41 -29.71 11.23
C LEU A 125 -5.60 -30.59 11.66
N GLY A 126 -5.93 -31.61 10.87
CA GLY A 126 -6.97 -32.57 11.18
C GLY A 126 -8.35 -32.25 10.55
N PRO A 127 -9.38 -33.04 10.88
CA PRO A 127 -10.67 -33.06 10.17
C PRO A 127 -11.50 -31.77 10.30
N HIS A 128 -11.20 -30.94 11.30
CA HIS A 128 -11.87 -29.65 11.55
C HIS A 128 -11.26 -28.47 10.79
N ALA A 129 -10.18 -28.71 10.02
CA ALA A 129 -9.59 -27.74 9.14
C ALA A 129 -10.36 -27.67 7.82
N ARG A 130 -10.72 -26.46 7.40
CA ARG A 130 -11.48 -26.21 6.17
C ARG A 130 -10.78 -25.18 5.30
N PRO A 131 -10.61 -25.44 3.99
CA PRO A 131 -9.97 -24.50 3.10
C PRO A 131 -10.94 -23.37 2.77
N PHE A 132 -10.41 -22.19 2.49
CA PHE A 132 -11.18 -21.10 1.94
C PHE A 132 -10.37 -20.28 0.95
N THR A 133 -11.09 -19.67 0.02
CA THR A 133 -10.56 -18.72 -0.95
C THR A 133 -11.49 -17.51 -0.97
N LEU A 134 -10.95 -16.32 -0.70
CA LEU A 134 -11.68 -15.06 -0.75
C LEU A 134 -11.17 -14.23 -1.93
N GLU A 135 -12.09 -13.78 -2.77
CA GLU A 135 -11.79 -12.90 -3.91
C GLU A 135 -12.13 -11.46 -3.53
N LEU A 136 -11.18 -10.55 -3.72
CA LEU A 136 -11.42 -9.12 -3.50
C LEU A 136 -12.08 -8.49 -4.72
N THR A 137 -12.97 -7.54 -4.48
CA THR A 137 -13.58 -6.73 -5.55
C THR A 137 -12.49 -5.93 -6.28
N PRO A 138 -12.50 -5.81 -7.62
CA PRO A 138 -11.53 -5.02 -8.38
C PRO A 138 -11.52 -3.52 -8.03
N LEU A 139 -12.56 -3.05 -7.34
CA LEU A 139 -12.65 -1.71 -6.76
C LEU A 139 -11.82 -1.54 -5.49
N ALA A 140 -11.06 -2.55 -5.04
CA ALA A 140 -10.23 -2.46 -3.85
C ALA A 140 -8.98 -1.59 -4.12
N PRO A 141 -8.83 -0.42 -3.46
CA PRO A 141 -7.64 0.41 -3.65
C PRO A 141 -6.38 -0.22 -3.04
N PRO A 142 -5.17 0.05 -3.56
CA PRO A 142 -3.94 -0.40 -2.91
C PRO A 142 -3.80 0.09 -1.46
N SER A 143 -3.07 -0.66 -0.64
CA SER A 143 -2.75 -0.33 0.75
C SER A 143 -1.66 0.74 0.80
N VAL A 144 -2.00 1.89 1.36
CA VAL A 144 -1.14 3.07 1.44
C VAL A 144 -1.30 3.69 2.81
N GLN A 145 -0.19 3.93 3.49
CA GLN A 145 -0.14 4.59 4.78
C GLN A 145 0.29 6.05 4.62
N LEU A 146 -0.45 6.98 5.21
CA LEU A 146 -0.10 8.39 5.29
C LEU A 146 0.53 8.70 6.64
N VAL A 147 1.78 9.15 6.62
CA VAL A 147 2.52 9.54 7.82
C VAL A 147 2.58 11.06 7.93
N PRO A 148 2.03 11.66 9.01
CA PRO A 148 2.11 13.09 9.23
C PRO A 148 3.53 13.54 9.61
N ALA A 149 3.83 14.82 9.36
CA ALA A 149 5.11 15.42 9.75
C ALA A 149 5.28 15.53 11.28
N LYS A 150 4.17 15.72 12.01
CA LYS A 150 4.17 15.66 13.48
C LYS A 150 4.12 14.19 13.91
N GLN A 151 4.88 13.86 14.95
CA GLN A 151 4.80 12.54 15.55
C GLN A 151 3.36 12.20 15.94
N TYR A 152 2.97 10.97 15.61
CA TYR A 152 1.65 10.43 15.83
C TYR A 152 1.80 8.97 16.26
N SER A 153 1.15 8.61 17.36
CA SER A 153 1.27 7.29 17.99
C SER A 153 -0.07 6.53 18.03
N GLY A 154 -1.07 6.96 17.27
CA GLY A 154 -2.35 6.26 17.15
C GLY A 154 -2.40 5.28 15.98
N ALA A 155 -3.59 4.77 15.70
CA ALA A 155 -3.84 3.85 14.59
C ALA A 155 -3.40 4.44 13.22
N PRO A 156 -2.79 3.64 12.33
CA PRO A 156 -2.24 4.12 11.06
C PRO A 156 -3.32 4.78 10.18
N ILE A 157 -2.96 5.91 9.58
CA ILE A 157 -3.83 6.72 8.72
C ILE A 157 -3.60 6.27 7.28
N GLY A 158 -4.65 6.05 6.50
CA GLY A 158 -4.58 5.56 5.13
C GLY A 158 -5.55 4.41 4.84
N THR A 159 -5.24 3.61 3.82
CA THR A 159 -5.96 2.40 3.43
C THR A 159 -5.29 1.17 4.04
N SER A 160 -6.03 0.44 4.87
CA SER A 160 -5.58 -0.82 5.49
C SER A 160 -6.61 -1.91 5.30
N TYR A 161 -6.17 -3.16 5.22
CA TYR A 161 -7.04 -4.31 5.02
C TYR A 161 -6.91 -5.31 6.16
N ASP A 162 -8.04 -5.81 6.63
CA ASP A 162 -8.12 -6.90 7.60
C ASP A 162 -8.99 -8.02 7.05
N VAL A 163 -8.49 -9.26 7.11
CA VAL A 163 -9.36 -10.44 7.04
C VAL A 163 -9.91 -10.77 8.42
N ARG A 164 -11.23 -10.90 8.50
CA ARG A 164 -12.01 -11.23 9.69
C ARG A 164 -12.65 -12.60 9.47
N ALA A 165 -12.50 -13.50 10.43
CA ALA A 165 -13.23 -14.76 10.48
C ALA A 165 -14.01 -14.84 11.78
N TYR A 166 -15.28 -15.21 11.70
CA TYR A 166 -16.17 -15.22 12.86
C TYR A 166 -17.28 -16.27 12.73
N VAL A 167 -17.83 -16.67 13.88
CA VAL A 167 -18.96 -17.60 13.97
C VAL A 167 -20.23 -16.80 14.23
N ALA A 168 -21.24 -16.96 13.38
CA ALA A 168 -22.54 -16.28 13.48
C ALA A 168 -23.66 -17.11 12.84
N GLU A 169 -24.92 -16.79 13.11
CA GLU A 169 -26.04 -17.40 12.40
C GLU A 169 -26.26 -16.72 11.05
N ARG A 170 -26.08 -15.39 11.01
CA ARG A 170 -26.26 -14.55 9.82
C ARG A 170 -25.00 -13.72 9.55
N PRO A 171 -24.71 -13.40 8.27
CA PRO A 171 -23.53 -12.60 7.93
C PRO A 171 -23.53 -11.21 8.57
N ASP A 172 -24.70 -10.58 8.70
CA ASP A 172 -24.85 -9.20 9.21
C ASP A 172 -24.92 -9.11 10.75
N GLU A 173 -24.76 -10.24 11.45
CA GLU A 173 -24.86 -10.31 12.90
C GLU A 173 -23.65 -9.65 13.57
N LYS A 174 -23.90 -8.77 14.56
CA LYS A 174 -22.84 -8.13 15.34
C LYS A 174 -22.14 -9.16 16.20
N CYS A 175 -20.98 -9.62 15.73
CA CYS A 175 -20.17 -10.60 16.42
C CYS A 175 -19.41 -10.02 17.60
N ASN A 176 -19.24 -10.82 18.66
CA ASN A 176 -18.43 -10.45 19.81
C ASN A 176 -16.94 -10.37 19.41
N ARG A 177 -16.24 -9.28 19.75
CA ARG A 177 -14.80 -9.11 19.41
C ARG A 177 -13.92 -10.25 19.93
N ARG A 178 -14.33 -10.96 20.99
CA ARG A 178 -13.60 -12.12 21.53
C ARG A 178 -13.73 -13.39 20.68
N SER A 179 -14.74 -13.48 19.81
CA SER A 179 -14.99 -14.64 18.94
C SER A 179 -14.60 -14.38 17.47
N VAL A 180 -14.03 -13.21 17.17
CA VAL A 180 -13.55 -12.85 15.84
C VAL A 180 -12.03 -12.99 15.78
N VAL A 181 -11.53 -13.69 14.77
CA VAL A 181 -10.12 -13.63 14.36
C VAL A 181 -9.97 -12.47 13.41
N ARG A 182 -8.99 -11.57 13.65
CA ARG A 182 -8.67 -10.46 12.73
C ARG A 182 -7.19 -10.48 12.37
N MET A 183 -6.84 -10.67 11.11
CA MET A 183 -5.47 -10.67 10.60
C MET A 183 -5.32 -9.61 9.51
N GLY A 184 -4.32 -8.73 9.63
CA GLY A 184 -4.07 -7.69 8.64
C GLY A 184 -3.44 -8.27 7.37
N ILE A 185 -3.88 -7.80 6.21
CA ILE A 185 -3.36 -8.13 4.88
C ILE A 185 -3.02 -6.84 4.13
N ARG A 186 -2.21 -6.93 3.08
CA ARG A 186 -1.86 -5.80 2.21
C ARG A 186 -2.32 -6.09 0.79
N VAL A 187 -2.74 -5.04 0.10
CA VAL A 187 -3.03 -5.02 -1.32
C VAL A 187 -1.97 -4.16 -1.99
N LEU A 188 -1.06 -4.77 -2.74
CA LEU A 188 0.09 -4.11 -3.35
C LEU A 188 -0.14 -3.94 -4.85
N GLN A 189 0.07 -2.74 -5.36
CA GLN A 189 0.06 -2.52 -6.81
C GLN A 189 1.35 -3.07 -7.41
N ARG A 190 1.26 -4.11 -8.24
CA ARG A 190 2.37 -4.54 -9.08
C ARG A 190 2.18 -3.95 -10.47
N SER A 191 3.20 -3.26 -10.96
CA SER A 191 3.26 -2.91 -12.37
C SER A 191 3.89 -4.08 -13.13
N MET A 192 3.35 -4.38 -14.31
CA MET A 192 4.10 -5.14 -15.32
C MET A 192 5.24 -4.26 -15.84
N ALA A 193 6.33 -4.14 -15.08
CA ALA A 193 7.61 -3.84 -15.71
C ALA A 193 8.07 -5.14 -16.38
N PRO A 194 8.14 -5.25 -17.71
CA PRO A 194 8.82 -6.37 -18.33
C PRO A 194 10.26 -6.40 -17.78
N PRO A 195 10.84 -7.58 -17.52
CA PRO A 195 12.22 -7.67 -17.08
C PRO A 195 13.12 -6.94 -18.09
N PRO A 196 14.18 -6.24 -17.66
CA PRO A 196 15.12 -5.66 -18.59
C PRO A 196 15.75 -6.81 -19.38
N THR A 197 15.35 -6.95 -20.64
CA THR A 197 16.03 -7.83 -21.57
C THR A 197 17.44 -7.32 -21.74
N SER A 198 18.40 -8.19 -21.43
CA SER A 198 19.83 -7.98 -21.65
C SER A 198 20.10 -7.45 -23.07
N PRO A 199 20.97 -6.45 -23.25
CA PRO A 199 21.28 -5.89 -24.56
C PRO A 199 22.18 -6.85 -25.33
N GLY A 200 21.59 -7.76 -26.10
CA GLY A 200 22.39 -8.74 -26.84
C GLY A 200 21.58 -9.88 -27.47
N ALA A 201 20.58 -9.58 -28.27
CA ALA A 201 20.09 -10.53 -29.27
C ALA A 201 19.44 -9.75 -30.42
N ALA A 202 20.12 -9.72 -31.57
CA ALA A 202 19.57 -9.19 -32.81
C ALA A 202 18.40 -10.07 -33.30
N PRO A 203 17.35 -9.50 -33.92
CA PRO A 203 16.27 -10.30 -34.48
C PRO A 203 16.69 -10.83 -35.86
N ALA A 204 16.96 -12.13 -35.96
CA ALA A 204 16.82 -12.86 -37.21
C ALA A 204 15.32 -13.15 -37.41
N GLY A 205 14.81 -12.79 -38.58
CA GLY A 205 13.38 -12.79 -38.87
C GLY A 205 12.74 -14.17 -38.92
N ASP A 206 11.46 -14.23 -38.55
CA ASP A 206 10.42 -14.84 -39.36
C ASP A 206 9.03 -14.33 -38.88
N GLN A 207 8.07 -14.30 -39.80
CA GLN A 207 6.77 -13.62 -39.68
C GLN A 207 5.75 -14.42 -38.85
N GLY A 208 4.92 -13.74 -38.04
CA GLY A 208 3.61 -14.27 -37.63
C GLY A 208 3.31 -14.50 -36.14
N ALA A 209 3.88 -13.73 -35.20
CA ALA A 209 3.47 -13.76 -33.78
C ALA A 209 3.23 -12.33 -33.24
N PRO A 210 2.25 -12.10 -32.33
CA PRO A 210 2.00 -10.78 -31.76
C PRO A 210 3.25 -10.28 -31.04
N SER A 211 3.72 -9.11 -31.45
CA SER A 211 4.91 -8.44 -30.94
C SER A 211 4.91 -8.36 -29.41
N PRO A 212 6.02 -8.67 -28.72
CA PRO A 212 6.14 -8.43 -27.28
C PRO A 212 5.97 -6.92 -26.99
N PRO A 213 5.37 -6.54 -25.85
CA PRO A 213 5.13 -5.14 -25.54
C PRO A 213 6.46 -4.38 -25.46
N THR A 214 6.64 -3.39 -26.34
CA THR A 214 7.77 -2.46 -26.33
C THR A 214 7.89 -1.85 -24.93
N PRO A 215 9.09 -1.82 -24.30
CA PRO A 215 9.25 -1.19 -22.99
C PRO A 215 8.83 0.29 -23.07
N PRO A 216 8.20 0.85 -22.02
CA PRO A 216 7.76 2.24 -22.03
C PRO A 216 8.96 3.15 -22.27
N ALA A 217 8.85 4.03 -23.27
CA ALA A 217 9.90 4.95 -23.63
C ALA A 217 10.28 5.83 -22.42
N PRO A 218 11.58 6.08 -22.19
CA PRO A 218 12.00 6.91 -21.07
C PRO A 218 11.43 8.33 -21.23
N PRO A 219 10.88 8.92 -20.15
CA PRO A 219 10.28 10.23 -20.21
C PRO A 219 11.33 11.30 -20.54
N HIS A 220 10.98 12.15 -21.50
CA HIS A 220 11.81 13.26 -22.00
C HIS A 220 10.95 14.52 -22.10
N ALA A 221 11.52 15.67 -21.73
CA ALA A 221 10.88 16.97 -21.90
C ALA A 221 11.92 18.06 -22.14
N SER A 222 11.54 19.04 -22.96
CA SER A 222 12.31 20.26 -23.17
C SER A 222 11.45 21.50 -22.88
N ALA A 223 12.10 22.56 -22.40
CA ALA A 223 11.48 23.83 -22.11
C ALA A 223 12.46 24.96 -22.47
N ALA A 224 11.99 25.97 -23.18
CA ALA A 224 12.77 27.14 -23.53
C ALA A 224 12.16 28.39 -22.91
N LYS A 225 13.01 29.29 -22.40
CA LYS A 225 12.59 30.58 -21.87
C LYS A 225 13.28 31.72 -22.63
N PRO A 226 12.56 32.45 -23.50
CA PRO A 226 13.04 33.71 -24.05
C PRO A 226 12.97 34.83 -22.99
N PHE A 227 13.76 35.88 -23.16
CA PHE A 227 13.76 37.04 -22.26
C PHE A 227 13.26 38.29 -22.99
N LEU A 228 12.38 39.07 -22.36
CA LEU A 228 11.75 40.24 -22.97
C LEU A 228 12.71 41.41 -23.24
N LEU A 229 13.82 41.49 -22.48
CA LEU A 229 14.75 42.63 -22.47
C LEU A 229 16.16 42.26 -22.98
N SER A 230 16.34 41.04 -23.48
CA SER A 230 17.62 40.60 -24.04
C SER A 230 17.40 39.51 -25.06
N ASP A 231 18.08 39.63 -26.20
CA ASP A 231 18.06 38.59 -27.22
C ASP A 231 18.63 37.27 -26.69
N GLY A 232 18.06 36.18 -27.22
CA GLY A 232 18.42 34.83 -26.83
C GLY A 232 17.45 34.16 -25.86
N LYS A 233 17.70 32.87 -25.62
CA LYS A 233 16.87 32.00 -24.78
C LYS A 233 17.74 31.07 -23.95
N VAL A 234 17.23 30.67 -22.79
CA VAL A 234 17.77 29.53 -22.03
C VAL A 234 16.90 28.33 -22.35
N GLU A 235 17.51 27.29 -22.89
CA GLU A 235 16.86 26.00 -23.15
C GLU A 235 17.29 25.00 -22.09
N LEU A 236 16.31 24.27 -21.58
CA LEU A 236 16.46 23.21 -20.61
C LEU A 236 15.82 21.96 -21.21
N GLU A 237 16.62 20.92 -21.37
CA GLU A 237 16.18 19.60 -21.77
C GLU A 237 16.51 18.62 -20.66
N ALA A 238 15.60 17.70 -20.37
CA ALA A 238 15.88 16.63 -19.43
C ALA A 238 15.21 15.32 -19.83
N SER A 239 15.87 14.22 -19.51
CA SER A 239 15.35 12.87 -19.70
C SER A 239 15.73 11.96 -18.54
N LEU A 240 14.95 10.89 -18.36
CA LEU A 240 15.27 9.81 -17.44
C LEU A 240 15.88 8.63 -18.18
N ASP A 241 16.59 7.75 -17.46
CA ASP A 241 17.10 6.49 -18.01
C ASP A 241 15.98 5.45 -18.21
N ARG A 242 14.96 5.47 -17.34
CA ARG A 242 13.86 4.50 -17.31
C ARG A 242 12.53 5.21 -17.05
N ALA A 243 11.44 4.59 -17.48
CA ALA A 243 10.08 5.03 -17.14
C ALA A 243 9.57 4.44 -15.83
N CYS A 244 10.07 3.26 -15.44
CA CYS A 244 9.70 2.53 -14.23
C CYS A 244 10.94 2.23 -13.39
N TYR A 245 10.84 2.47 -12.09
CA TYR A 245 11.90 2.21 -11.10
C TYR A 245 11.37 1.33 -9.97
N CYS A 246 12.19 0.41 -9.49
CA CYS A 246 11.88 -0.33 -8.26
C CYS A 246 12.26 0.51 -7.02
N HIS A 247 11.67 0.19 -5.87
CA HIS A 247 12.17 0.73 -4.61
C HIS A 247 13.66 0.40 -4.41
N GLY A 248 14.43 1.39 -3.93
CA GLY A 248 15.89 1.28 -3.77
C GLY A 248 16.69 1.61 -5.03
N ASP A 249 16.08 1.64 -6.23
CA ASP A 249 16.79 2.01 -7.44
C ASP A 249 17.17 3.50 -7.47
N ALA A 250 18.35 3.78 -8.02
CA ALA A 250 18.76 5.13 -8.35
C ALA A 250 18.05 5.63 -9.62
N VAL A 251 17.53 6.86 -9.55
CA VAL A 251 16.92 7.57 -10.68
C VAL A 251 17.98 8.44 -11.34
N SER A 252 18.35 8.11 -12.58
CA SER A 252 19.33 8.89 -13.35
C SER A 252 18.62 9.92 -14.22
N VAL A 253 18.90 11.21 -13.95
CA VAL A 253 18.29 12.35 -14.63
C VAL A 253 19.35 13.02 -15.48
N HIS A 254 19.24 12.88 -16.80
CA HIS A 254 20.07 13.62 -17.74
C HIS A 254 19.50 15.02 -17.91
N VAL A 255 20.33 16.04 -17.70
CA VAL A 255 19.97 17.45 -17.83
C VAL A 255 20.93 18.10 -18.81
N ALA A 256 20.39 18.69 -19.87
CA ALA A 256 21.11 19.52 -20.81
C ALA A 256 20.57 20.96 -20.74
N VAL A 257 21.46 21.93 -20.57
CA VAL A 257 21.14 23.35 -20.54
C VAL A 257 21.93 24.02 -21.65
N ALA A 258 21.24 24.70 -22.57
CA ALA A 258 21.88 25.57 -23.56
C ALA A 258 21.52 27.02 -23.23
N ASN A 259 22.52 27.81 -22.82
CA ASN A 259 22.33 29.21 -22.49
C ASN A 259 22.76 30.10 -23.65
N ASN A 260 21.85 30.33 -24.59
CA ASN A 260 22.08 31.24 -25.71
C ASN A 260 21.62 32.66 -25.38
N SER A 261 21.62 33.05 -24.09
CA SER A 261 21.15 34.35 -23.60
C SER A 261 22.26 35.12 -22.92
N ASN A 262 22.07 36.43 -22.76
CA ASN A 262 22.96 37.31 -21.98
C ASN A 262 22.74 37.21 -20.46
N LYS A 263 22.00 36.20 -19.98
CA LYS A 263 21.72 35.99 -18.55
C LYS A 263 22.54 34.82 -18.01
N THR A 264 22.82 34.84 -16.71
CA THR A 264 23.59 33.79 -16.05
C THR A 264 22.66 32.81 -15.32
N VAL A 265 22.85 31.50 -15.49
CA VAL A 265 22.15 30.49 -14.68
C VAL A 265 22.92 30.30 -13.39
N ARG A 266 22.32 30.69 -12.26
CA ARG A 266 22.99 30.69 -10.94
C ARG A 266 23.06 29.32 -10.31
N ARG A 267 22.00 28.51 -10.48
CA ARG A 267 21.90 27.19 -9.83
C ARG A 267 20.94 26.29 -10.55
N ILE A 268 21.29 25.01 -10.58
CA ILE A 268 20.43 23.92 -11.04
C ILE A 268 20.06 23.08 -9.82
N LYS A 269 18.78 22.79 -9.66
CA LYS A 269 18.26 21.89 -8.63
C LYS A 269 17.39 20.84 -9.27
N VAL A 270 17.62 19.57 -8.91
CA VAL A 270 16.81 18.42 -9.33
C VAL A 270 16.14 17.87 -8.09
N PHE A 271 14.84 17.62 -8.17
CA PHE A 271 14.03 17.10 -7.07
C PHE A 271 13.27 15.87 -7.54
N VAL A 272 13.20 14.83 -6.71
CA VAL A 272 12.15 13.81 -6.85
C VAL A 272 11.00 14.21 -5.94
N VAL A 273 9.81 14.32 -6.51
CA VAL A 273 8.61 14.75 -5.78
C VAL A 273 7.57 13.65 -5.81
N GLN A 274 7.12 13.25 -4.62
CA GLN A 274 5.92 12.45 -4.42
C GLN A 274 4.70 13.37 -4.38
N HIS A 275 3.71 13.10 -5.20
CA HIS A 275 2.42 13.76 -5.24
C HIS A 275 1.37 12.79 -4.73
N VAL A 276 0.62 13.21 -3.71
CA VAL A 276 -0.42 12.40 -3.09
C VAL A 276 -1.76 13.12 -3.30
N ASP A 277 -2.76 12.40 -3.78
CA ASP A 277 -4.13 12.88 -3.98
C ASP A 277 -5.12 11.95 -3.27
N VAL A 278 -5.68 12.43 -2.15
CA VAL A 278 -6.66 11.70 -1.34
C VAL A 278 -8.07 12.04 -1.82
N CYS A 279 -8.74 11.12 -2.50
CA CYS A 279 -9.98 11.43 -3.21
C CYS A 279 -11.18 11.76 -2.33
N MET A 280 -11.20 11.30 -1.08
CA MET A 280 -12.24 11.66 -0.13
C MET A 280 -12.28 13.17 0.20
N PHE A 281 -11.18 13.91 -0.01
CA PHE A 281 -11.08 15.33 0.31
C PHE A 281 -10.74 16.19 -0.91
N SER A 282 -11.53 17.24 -1.16
CA SER A 282 -11.24 18.21 -2.21
C SER A 282 -9.87 18.91 -2.03
N ASN A 283 -9.43 19.09 -0.78
CA ASN A 283 -8.14 19.68 -0.41
C ASN A 283 -7.07 18.63 -0.06
N GLY A 284 -7.29 17.35 -0.35
CA GLY A 284 -6.42 16.22 0.01
C GLY A 284 -5.15 16.06 -0.83
N LYS A 285 -4.58 17.15 -1.36
CA LYS A 285 -3.46 17.12 -2.32
C LYS A 285 -2.17 17.61 -1.69
N PHE A 286 -1.16 16.76 -1.63
CA PHE A 286 0.12 17.05 -0.99
C PHE A 286 1.29 16.76 -1.92
N LYS A 287 2.38 17.52 -1.76
CA LYS A 287 3.64 17.32 -2.49
C LYS A 287 4.77 17.22 -1.49
N ASN A 288 5.60 16.19 -1.64
CA ASN A 288 6.76 15.94 -0.80
C ASN A 288 7.99 15.74 -1.64
N VAL A 289 9.06 16.41 -1.27
CA VAL A 289 10.37 16.18 -1.89
C VAL A 289 11.00 14.98 -1.19
N VAL A 290 11.20 13.89 -1.93
CA VAL A 290 11.74 12.61 -1.41
C VAL A 290 13.23 12.41 -1.77
N ALA A 291 13.75 13.17 -2.72
CA ALA A 291 15.18 13.27 -2.99
C ALA A 291 15.51 14.65 -3.59
N THR A 292 16.73 15.13 -3.40
CA THR A 292 17.21 16.40 -3.98
C THR A 292 18.68 16.28 -4.36
N ALA A 293 19.02 16.79 -5.54
CA ALA A 293 20.39 17.01 -5.99
C ALA A 293 20.53 18.46 -6.46
N ALA A 294 21.73 19.04 -6.32
CA ALA A 294 22.01 20.39 -6.79
C ALA A 294 23.38 20.47 -7.46
N SER A 295 23.52 21.37 -8.43
CA SER A 295 24.80 21.67 -9.07
C SER A 295 25.79 22.29 -8.06
N GLY A 296 26.99 21.71 -7.95
CA GLY A 296 28.08 22.17 -7.09
C GLY A 296 29.06 23.12 -7.79
N ALA A 297 29.98 22.59 -8.61
CA ALA A 297 31.12 23.34 -9.15
C ALA A 297 30.94 23.96 -10.55
N GLU A 298 29.91 23.58 -11.30
CA GLU A 298 29.68 24.01 -12.69
C GLU A 298 28.70 25.18 -12.82
N CYS A 299 28.25 25.72 -11.69
CA CYS A 299 27.41 26.90 -11.65
C CYS A 299 28.18 28.03 -10.95
N PRO A 300 28.09 29.26 -11.46
CA PRO A 300 27.13 29.74 -12.44
C PRO A 300 27.48 29.47 -13.92
N LEU A 301 26.49 29.21 -14.77
CA LEU A 301 26.66 29.12 -16.23
C LEU A 301 26.56 30.51 -16.88
N GLY A 302 27.63 30.94 -17.53
CA GLY A 302 27.71 32.23 -18.22
C GLY A 302 26.93 32.30 -19.53
N PRO A 303 26.80 33.50 -20.13
CA PRO A 303 26.23 33.67 -21.47
C PRO A 303 26.95 32.82 -22.53
N GLY A 304 26.21 32.20 -23.45
CA GLY A 304 26.75 31.37 -24.54
C GLY A 304 27.28 30.00 -24.11
N SER A 305 27.20 29.64 -22.82
CA SER A 305 27.66 28.35 -22.34
C SER A 305 26.58 27.27 -22.42
N SER A 306 27.00 26.01 -22.56
CA SER A 306 26.12 24.86 -22.45
C SER A 306 26.64 23.90 -21.37
N LEU A 307 25.73 23.16 -20.75
CA LEU A 307 26.03 22.15 -19.75
C LEU A 307 25.25 20.88 -20.07
N ARG A 308 25.92 19.73 -20.02
CA ARG A 308 25.27 18.42 -20.05
C ARG A 308 25.74 17.62 -18.85
N ARG A 309 24.80 17.21 -17.99
CA ARG A 309 25.14 16.47 -16.76
C ARG A 309 24.04 15.48 -16.38
N THR A 310 24.47 14.34 -15.87
CA THR A 310 23.59 13.35 -15.25
C THR A 310 23.58 13.56 -13.75
N TYR A 311 22.38 13.62 -13.16
CA TYR A 311 22.16 13.65 -11.72
C TYR A 311 21.57 12.32 -11.27
N GLU A 312 22.14 11.72 -10.25
CA GLU A 312 21.63 10.49 -9.66
C GLU A 312 20.90 10.81 -8.35
N LEU A 313 19.63 10.41 -8.25
CA LEU A 313 18.80 10.66 -7.07
C LEU A 313 18.27 9.33 -6.53
N HIS A 314 18.33 9.16 -5.21
CA HIS A 314 17.82 7.98 -4.52
C HIS A 314 16.54 8.37 -3.76
N PRO A 315 15.34 8.00 -4.26
CA PRO A 315 14.08 8.30 -3.58
C PRO A 315 14.00 7.53 -2.26
N ALA A 316 13.97 8.26 -1.13
CA ALA A 316 13.90 7.65 0.18
C ALA A 316 13.00 8.45 1.12
N ARG A 317 12.63 7.83 2.26
CA ARG A 317 11.90 8.53 3.32
C ARG A 317 12.79 9.60 3.95
N GLY A 318 12.56 10.85 3.58
CA GLY A 318 13.22 12.02 4.17
C GLY A 318 12.38 12.70 5.26
N ALA A 319 12.96 13.68 5.94
CA ALA A 319 12.22 14.58 6.82
C ALA A 319 11.32 15.49 5.99
N THR A 320 9.99 15.33 6.08
CA THR A 320 9.01 16.12 5.34
C THR A 320 8.26 17.07 6.26
N LYS A 321 7.84 18.23 5.71
CA LYS A 321 6.94 19.17 6.39
C LYS A 321 5.46 18.81 6.21
N ASN A 322 5.15 18.01 5.19
CA ASN A 322 3.80 17.55 4.86
C ASN A 322 3.67 16.04 5.07
N TRP A 323 2.44 15.55 4.96
CA TRP A 323 2.10 14.12 4.98
C TRP A 323 2.80 13.37 3.86
N ILE A 324 3.53 12.30 4.16
CA ILE A 324 4.19 11.43 3.16
C ILE A 324 3.42 10.13 3.02
N ALA A 325 3.28 9.63 1.79
CA ALA A 325 2.69 8.33 1.52
C ALA A 325 3.77 7.24 1.57
N LEU A 326 3.58 6.26 2.44
CA LEU A 326 4.42 5.09 2.60
C LEU A 326 3.60 3.83 2.27
N GLU A 327 4.30 2.74 1.99
CA GLU A 327 3.67 1.44 1.96
C GLU A 327 3.17 1.06 3.36
N ASP A 328 2.05 0.33 3.45
CA ASP A 328 1.67 -0.26 4.73
C ASP A 328 2.69 -1.34 5.10
N SER A 329 3.20 -1.35 6.33
CA SER A 329 4.19 -2.33 6.79
C SER A 329 3.76 -2.97 8.09
N PHE A 330 3.86 -4.30 8.15
CA PHE A 330 3.68 -5.06 9.38
C PHE A 330 4.89 -4.99 10.32
N SER A 331 6.04 -4.50 9.81
CA SER A 331 7.29 -4.42 10.55
C SER A 331 7.52 -3.03 11.12
N ARG A 332 8.14 -2.99 12.30
CA ARG A 332 8.53 -1.74 12.96
C ARG A 332 9.79 -1.11 12.33
N ALA A 333 10.44 -1.81 11.39
CA ALA A 333 11.70 -1.41 10.74
C ALA A 333 11.57 -0.21 9.77
N GLY A 334 10.36 0.31 9.57
CA GLY A 334 10.09 1.50 8.77
C GLY A 334 9.67 1.14 7.36
N ALA A 335 8.56 1.73 6.92
CA ALA A 335 8.00 1.49 5.60
C ALA A 335 8.76 2.23 4.48
N ALA A 336 8.84 1.59 3.32
CA ALA A 336 9.28 2.19 2.06
C ALA A 336 8.28 3.27 1.59
N LEU A 337 8.67 4.08 0.60
CA LEU A 337 7.76 4.99 -0.07
C LEU A 337 6.61 4.21 -0.71
N ALA A 338 5.41 4.77 -0.80
CA ALA A 338 4.29 4.09 -1.46
C ALA A 338 4.58 3.87 -2.96
N ALA A 339 4.20 2.73 -3.51
CA ALA A 339 4.23 2.53 -4.97
C ALA A 339 3.29 3.52 -5.69
N THR A 340 3.52 3.73 -6.99
CA THR A 340 2.63 4.54 -7.82
C THR A 340 1.26 3.87 -7.91
N VAL A 341 0.23 4.62 -7.53
CA VAL A 341 -1.17 4.19 -7.65
C VAL A 341 -1.81 5.06 -8.72
N LEU A 342 -2.02 4.47 -9.90
CA LEU A 342 -2.61 5.18 -11.03
C LEU A 342 -4.11 5.31 -10.85
N GLY A 343 -4.62 6.51 -11.09
CA GLY A 343 -6.05 6.73 -11.22
C GLY A 343 -6.59 6.27 -12.57
N PRO A 344 -7.91 6.11 -12.68
CA PRO A 344 -8.55 5.97 -13.99
C PRO A 344 -8.13 7.16 -14.87
N PRO A 345 -7.78 6.91 -16.15
CA PRO A 345 -7.29 7.95 -17.03
C PRO A 345 -8.33 9.08 -17.18
N PRO A 346 -7.88 10.34 -17.36
CA PRO A 346 -8.80 11.46 -17.51
C PRO A 346 -9.71 11.23 -18.73
N GLY A 347 -11.04 11.24 -18.50
CA GLY A 347 -12.04 11.03 -19.55
C GLY A 347 -12.62 9.62 -19.62
N SER A 348 -12.15 8.66 -18.81
CA SER A 348 -12.85 7.37 -18.69
C SER A 348 -14.16 7.52 -17.92
N PRO A 349 -15.22 6.77 -18.26
CA PRO A 349 -16.46 6.73 -17.47
C PRO A 349 -16.28 6.05 -16.10
N ALA A 350 -15.11 5.49 -15.81
CA ALA A 350 -14.78 4.91 -14.51
C ALA A 350 -14.67 6.01 -13.45
N GLU A 351 -15.57 5.96 -12.46
CA GLU A 351 -15.58 6.88 -11.33
C GLU A 351 -14.31 6.70 -10.49
N ARG A 352 -13.73 7.81 -10.02
CA ARG A 352 -12.60 7.76 -9.11
C ARG A 352 -13.03 7.08 -7.81
N ASN A 353 -12.29 6.07 -7.40
CA ASN A 353 -12.54 5.43 -6.11
C ASN A 353 -12.33 6.41 -4.94
N VAL A 354 -13.41 6.70 -4.21
CA VAL A 354 -13.43 7.65 -3.08
C VAL A 354 -12.51 7.22 -1.94
N PHE A 355 -12.29 5.90 -1.77
CA PHE A 355 -11.43 5.35 -0.74
C PHE A 355 -9.97 5.19 -1.20
N ALA A 356 -9.64 5.57 -2.44
CA ALA A 356 -8.28 5.47 -2.96
C ALA A 356 -7.39 6.67 -2.60
N ILE A 357 -6.12 6.36 -2.38
CA ILE A 357 -5.04 7.33 -2.25
C ILE A 357 -4.18 7.17 -3.50
N TYR A 358 -4.25 8.15 -4.41
CA TYR A 358 -3.43 8.15 -5.62
C TYR A 358 -2.07 8.74 -5.30
N VAL A 359 -1.02 8.05 -5.76
CA VAL A 359 0.36 8.42 -5.51
C VAL A 359 1.08 8.46 -6.85
N ASP A 360 1.59 9.63 -7.21
CA ASP A 360 2.38 9.84 -8.43
C ASP A 360 3.78 10.34 -8.07
N TYR A 361 4.76 10.01 -8.90
CA TYR A 361 6.12 10.52 -8.79
C TYR A 361 6.52 11.29 -10.04
N TYR A 362 7.24 12.38 -9.84
CA TYR A 362 7.89 13.08 -10.93
C TYR A 362 9.20 13.69 -10.49
N VAL A 363 10.15 13.74 -11.42
CA VAL A 363 11.37 14.53 -11.30
C VAL A 363 11.06 15.96 -11.71
N LYS A 364 11.44 16.93 -10.90
CA LYS A 364 11.37 18.36 -11.22
C LYS A 364 12.78 18.92 -11.34
N VAL A 365 13.14 19.41 -12.52
CA VAL A 365 14.38 20.14 -12.74
C VAL A 365 14.06 21.64 -12.71
N LYS A 366 14.83 22.41 -11.94
CA LYS A 366 14.62 23.83 -11.71
C LYS A 366 15.92 24.60 -11.91
N LEU A 367 15.91 25.53 -12.86
CA LEU A 367 16.97 26.49 -13.12
C LEU A 367 16.61 27.83 -12.48
N ALA A 368 17.54 28.37 -11.70
CA ALA A 368 17.50 29.74 -11.23
C ALA A 368 18.33 30.62 -12.17
N VAL A 369 17.65 31.39 -13.03
CA VAL A 369 18.30 32.38 -13.89
C VAL A 369 18.51 33.66 -13.05
N GLY A 370 19.52 34.48 -13.36
CA GLY A 370 19.92 35.67 -12.59
C GLY A 370 18.81 36.68 -12.27
N ALA A 371 19.15 37.81 -11.64
CA ALA A 371 18.22 38.69 -10.92
C ALA A 371 16.91 39.08 -11.66
N MET A 372 16.91 39.18 -13.00
CA MET A 372 15.73 39.49 -13.82
C MET A 372 15.23 38.35 -14.71
N GLY A 373 15.85 37.17 -14.64
CA GLY A 373 15.53 36.02 -15.49
C GLY A 373 14.49 35.06 -14.90
N GLY A 374 14.18 35.19 -13.61
CA GLY A 374 13.24 34.31 -12.91
C GLY A 374 13.66 32.84 -12.94
N GLU A 375 12.68 31.94 -12.88
CA GLU A 375 12.90 30.50 -12.83
C GLU A 375 12.42 29.81 -14.13
N LEU A 376 13.10 28.74 -14.52
CA LEU A 376 12.68 27.82 -15.57
C LEU A 376 12.62 26.42 -14.96
N SER A 377 11.53 25.68 -15.15
CA SER A 377 11.41 24.32 -14.62
C SER A 377 10.62 23.40 -15.53
N LEU A 378 11.02 22.14 -15.56
CA LEU A 378 10.30 21.05 -16.23
C LEU A 378 9.96 19.94 -15.24
N LYS A 379 9.07 19.03 -15.65
CA LYS A 379 8.69 17.85 -14.87
C LYS A 379 8.70 16.61 -15.76
N LEU A 380 9.25 15.52 -15.25
CA LEU A 380 9.28 14.21 -15.91
C LEU A 380 8.56 13.20 -15.00
N PRO A 381 7.39 12.68 -15.38
CA PRO A 381 6.70 11.66 -14.60
C PRO A 381 7.43 10.32 -14.70
N PHE A 382 7.39 9.52 -13.64
CA PHE A 382 7.86 8.12 -13.67
C PHE A 382 7.02 7.26 -12.72
N THR A 383 7.06 5.95 -12.91
CA THR A 383 6.35 4.98 -12.08
C THR A 383 7.31 4.33 -11.09
N LEU A 384 6.98 4.38 -9.80
CA LEU A 384 7.70 3.67 -8.75
C LEU A 384 6.92 2.39 -8.41
N VAL A 385 7.58 1.24 -8.46
CA VAL A 385 6.92 -0.07 -8.37
C VAL A 385 7.59 -0.94 -7.31
N HIS A 386 6.83 -1.90 -6.80
CA HIS A 386 7.37 -2.91 -5.90
C HIS A 386 8.12 -3.98 -6.70
N SER A 387 9.35 -4.32 -6.29
CA SER A 387 10.11 -5.36 -6.97
C SER A 387 9.57 -6.74 -6.59
N ALA A 388 9.51 -7.67 -7.54
CA ALA A 388 9.23 -9.08 -7.23
C ALA A 388 10.29 -9.71 -6.31
N ARG A 389 11.43 -9.03 -6.11
CA ARG A 389 12.53 -9.44 -5.23
C ARG A 389 12.35 -9.05 -3.77
N ASP A 390 11.41 -8.16 -3.43
CA ASP A 390 11.06 -7.80 -2.04
C ASP A 390 10.18 -8.87 -1.35
N LYS A 391 10.49 -10.15 -1.58
CA LYS A 391 10.14 -11.16 -0.57
C LYS A 391 11.15 -10.98 0.55
N ASP A 392 10.87 -10.09 1.50
CA ASP A 392 11.69 -9.81 2.70
C ASP A 392 12.55 -11.03 3.09
N PRO A 393 13.85 -11.07 2.78
CA PRO A 393 14.78 -11.82 3.59
C PRO A 393 14.99 -10.97 4.84
N LEU A 394 14.75 -11.53 6.03
CA LEU A 394 14.88 -10.89 7.36
C LEU A 394 13.57 -10.37 7.96
N THR A 395 12.70 -11.32 8.34
CA THR A 395 11.96 -11.18 9.59
C THR A 395 12.69 -12.00 10.65
N GLU A 396 13.56 -11.37 11.44
CA GLU A 396 13.92 -11.89 12.76
C GLU A 396 12.63 -11.98 13.60
N PRO A 397 12.21 -13.19 14.04
CA PRO A 397 10.95 -13.32 14.74
C PRO A 397 11.13 -13.07 16.24
N LEU A 398 10.41 -12.08 16.77
CA LEU A 398 9.79 -12.28 18.08
C LEU A 398 8.55 -13.16 17.87
N GLN A 399 8.71 -14.46 18.14
CA GLN A 399 7.71 -15.53 18.44
C GLN A 399 6.32 -15.46 17.74
N GLU A 400 5.80 -16.46 17.01
CA GLU A 400 5.95 -17.92 17.04
C GLU A 400 6.22 -18.48 15.63
N LEU A 401 7.38 -19.09 15.41
CA LEU A 401 7.63 -19.96 14.27
C LEU A 401 7.30 -21.39 14.72
N VAL A 402 6.23 -21.99 14.19
CA VAL A 402 5.93 -23.41 14.44
C VAL A 402 6.71 -24.24 13.43
N THR A 403 7.87 -24.73 13.84
CA THR A 403 8.55 -25.85 13.16
C THR A 403 7.86 -27.14 13.64
N LEU A 404 7.07 -27.79 12.80
CA LEU A 404 6.29 -28.98 13.15
C LEU A 404 7.18 -30.24 13.11
N GLY A 405 7.75 -30.64 14.26
CA GLY A 405 8.43 -31.92 14.49
C GLY A 405 7.78 -32.68 15.65
N GLY A 406 7.55 -33.99 15.46
CA GLY A 406 6.77 -34.88 16.33
C GLY A 406 7.49 -35.38 17.59
N ALA A 407 6.67 -35.98 18.46
CA ALA A 407 6.83 -36.27 19.88
C ALA A 407 7.99 -37.20 20.32
N GLY A 408 8.43 -36.97 21.56
CA GLY A 408 9.11 -37.93 22.44
C GLY A 408 8.92 -37.53 23.90
N GLU A 409 8.29 -38.41 24.69
CA GLU A 409 7.96 -38.23 26.11
C GLU A 409 9.21 -38.13 27.01
N ARG A 410 9.16 -37.29 28.08
CA ARG A 410 9.13 -37.70 29.50
C ARG A 410 9.58 -36.59 30.48
N SER A 411 8.80 -36.55 31.58
CA SER A 411 9.16 -36.30 32.99
C SER A 411 9.77 -34.97 33.46
N SER A 412 8.93 -34.26 34.23
CA SER A 412 9.19 -33.67 35.57
C SER A 412 10.54 -33.01 35.88
N SER A 413 10.52 -31.70 36.16
CA SER A 413 10.73 -31.16 37.52
C SER A 413 10.77 -29.62 37.48
N SER A 414 10.04 -29.01 38.40
CA SER A 414 10.09 -27.58 38.71
C SER A 414 11.47 -27.18 39.22
N PRO A 415 11.84 -25.90 39.11
CA PRO A 415 12.52 -25.29 40.25
C PRO A 415 11.83 -24.04 40.75
N LEU A 416 11.96 -23.94 42.07
CA LEU A 416 11.54 -22.90 42.97
C LEU A 416 12.12 -21.52 42.62
N LYS A 417 11.35 -20.51 43.05
CA LYS A 417 11.82 -19.16 43.34
C LYS A 417 13.02 -19.20 44.30
N GLU A 418 14.09 -18.49 43.95
CA GLU A 418 15.03 -17.96 44.93
C GLU A 418 15.07 -16.44 44.81
N GLN A 419 14.67 -15.81 45.90
CA GLN A 419 14.88 -14.40 46.18
C GLN A 419 16.36 -14.16 46.42
N GLN A 420 16.92 -13.15 45.77
CA GLN A 420 17.97 -12.36 46.40
C GLN A 420 17.66 -10.88 46.26
N GLN A 421 17.66 -10.24 47.42
CA GLN A 421 17.16 -8.91 47.72
C GLN A 421 18.35 -8.12 48.26
N GLN A 422 18.72 -7.03 47.59
CA GLN A 422 19.53 -5.91 48.13
C GLN A 422 19.46 -4.78 47.07
N SER A 423 18.57 -3.79 47.20
CA SER A 423 18.59 -2.60 48.09
C SER A 423 19.71 -1.61 47.78
N SER A 424 19.35 -0.47 47.20
CA SER A 424 19.91 0.90 47.40
C SER A 424 19.06 1.88 46.56
N GLN A 425 17.92 2.36 47.07
CA GLN A 425 17.70 3.67 47.71
C GLN A 425 18.03 4.91 46.86
N GLU A 426 16.97 5.61 46.48
CA GLU A 426 16.88 6.91 45.82
C GLU A 426 16.56 7.99 46.89
N PRO A 427 17.16 9.21 46.85
CA PRO A 427 16.86 10.28 47.82
C PRO A 427 15.77 11.27 47.32
N PRO A 428 15.11 12.00 48.24
CA PRO A 428 13.81 12.66 48.01
C PRO A 428 13.92 14.10 47.45
N PRO A 429 12.80 14.71 46.97
CA PRO A 429 12.80 16.07 46.44
C PRO A 429 12.66 17.13 47.55
N ALA A 430 13.50 18.17 47.47
CA ALA A 430 13.41 19.37 48.30
C ALA A 430 12.67 20.51 47.59
N SER A 431 12.05 21.37 48.39
CA SER A 431 11.00 22.33 48.06
C SER A 431 11.47 23.79 47.98
N GLY A 432 10.82 24.55 47.08
CA GLY A 432 10.56 26.02 47.17
C GLY A 432 11.46 26.96 46.36
N PRO A 433 11.09 28.25 46.14
CA PRO A 433 9.77 28.91 46.14
C PRO A 433 9.53 29.78 44.85
N PRO A 434 8.41 30.55 44.72
CA PRO A 434 7.76 30.88 43.43
C PRO A 434 7.96 32.31 42.91
N LYS A 435 7.63 32.57 41.63
CA LYS A 435 7.30 33.85 40.93
C LYS A 435 7.31 33.57 39.40
N LYS A 436 6.44 34.06 38.50
CA LYS A 436 5.44 35.14 38.46
C LYS A 436 4.42 34.81 37.37
N GLU A 437 3.17 35.09 37.70
CA GLU A 437 2.01 35.22 36.83
C GLU A 437 2.18 36.40 35.84
N LYS A 438 1.87 36.16 34.56
CA LYS A 438 1.44 37.20 33.61
C LYS A 438 0.33 36.64 32.73
N ARG A 439 -0.91 36.94 33.12
CA ARG A 439 -2.06 37.06 32.21
C ARG A 439 -1.90 38.30 31.32
N LYS A 440 -2.19 38.17 30.03
CA LYS A 440 -3.00 39.10 29.19
C LYS A 440 -3.08 38.53 27.76
N THR A 441 -4.17 37.85 27.42
CA THR A 441 -5.34 38.31 26.64
C THR A 441 -5.16 38.38 25.11
N THR A 442 -6.01 37.59 24.45
CA THR A 442 -6.75 37.86 23.20
C THR A 442 -5.99 38.01 21.89
N PHE A 443 -6.18 37.05 20.98
CA PHE A 443 -6.68 37.34 19.62
C PHE A 443 -7.38 36.09 19.05
N THR A 444 -8.70 36.11 19.11
CA THR A 444 -9.63 35.21 18.43
C THR A 444 -10.18 35.93 17.20
N LYS A 445 -10.55 35.16 16.15
CA LYS A 445 -11.03 35.53 14.78
C LYS A 445 -9.87 35.57 13.79
N VAL A 446 -9.78 34.65 12.82
CA VAL A 446 -10.75 34.43 11.75
C VAL A 446 -10.83 32.95 11.36
N TRP A 447 -11.92 32.26 11.71
CA TRP A 447 -12.54 31.22 10.86
C TRP A 447 -13.95 30.91 11.39
N ALA A 448 -14.87 31.85 11.15
CA ALA A 448 -16.30 31.68 11.33
C ALA A 448 -17.03 32.74 10.51
N ARG A 449 -17.26 32.46 9.22
CA ARG A 449 -18.42 32.94 8.45
C ARG A 449 -18.46 32.28 7.06
N ALA A 450 -19.67 31.92 6.67
CA ALA A 450 -20.10 31.08 5.55
C ALA A 450 -19.95 29.58 5.82
N GLY A 451 -20.98 28.84 6.24
CA GLY A 451 -22.39 29.14 6.41
C GLY A 451 -23.05 27.80 6.69
N GLY A 452 -23.66 27.65 7.87
CA GLY A 452 -24.46 26.48 8.18
C GLY A 452 -25.81 26.56 7.48
N ARG A 453 -26.28 25.40 7.00
CA ARG A 453 -27.62 24.82 7.22
C ARG A 453 -27.91 23.87 6.05
N LEU A 454 -27.83 22.57 6.30
CA LEU A 454 -28.99 21.68 6.21
C LEU A 454 -28.64 20.40 7.01
N PHE A 455 -29.42 20.17 8.07
CA PHE A 455 -29.43 18.92 8.84
C PHE A 455 -30.62 18.07 8.36
N ALA A 456 -30.54 16.76 8.64
CA ALA A 456 -31.49 15.65 8.37
C ALA A 456 -31.15 14.86 7.09
N ARG A 457 -30.95 13.54 7.07
CA ARG A 457 -31.22 12.41 7.99
C ARG A 457 -30.30 11.23 7.60
N PRO A 458 -30.08 10.20 8.45
CA PRO A 458 -29.20 9.07 8.13
C PRO A 458 -29.95 8.03 7.29
N ALA A 459 -29.43 7.70 6.10
CA ALA A 459 -29.92 6.57 5.32
C ALA A 459 -29.17 5.30 5.73
N ALA A 460 -29.96 4.33 6.16
CA ALA A 460 -29.54 3.02 6.64
C ALA A 460 -29.08 2.09 5.50
N HIS A 461 -28.37 1.04 5.93
CA HIS A 461 -28.13 -0.22 5.23
C HIS A 461 -29.19 -0.63 4.21
N ALA A 462 -28.76 -0.97 2.99
CA ALA A 462 -29.22 -2.14 2.21
C ALA A 462 -28.56 -2.13 0.82
N TRP A 463 -27.65 -3.07 0.55
CA TRP A 463 -27.38 -3.50 -0.83
C TRP A 463 -27.05 -4.99 -0.84
N LEU A 464 -28.03 -5.80 -1.21
CA LEU A 464 -27.83 -7.12 -1.81
C LEU A 464 -29.02 -7.47 -2.72
N ALA A 465 -28.69 -7.58 -4.01
CA ALA A 465 -29.27 -8.39 -5.09
C ALA A 465 -30.75 -8.23 -5.49
N CYS A 466 -30.96 -7.96 -6.79
CA CYS A 466 -31.67 -8.93 -7.66
C CYS A 466 -31.39 -8.72 -9.16
N ARG A 467 -31.14 -9.84 -9.84
CA ARG A 467 -31.07 -10.01 -11.30
C ARG A 467 -32.49 -10.00 -11.90
N GLY A 468 -32.61 -9.50 -13.13
CA GLY A 468 -33.44 -10.15 -14.16
C GLY A 468 -34.63 -9.38 -14.75
N GLY A 469 -34.46 -8.87 -15.97
CA GLY A 469 -35.31 -9.24 -17.11
C GLY A 469 -36.52 -8.38 -17.50
N ARG A 470 -36.47 -7.90 -18.77
CA ARG A 470 -37.54 -7.41 -19.68
C ARG A 470 -38.14 -6.03 -19.36
N ALA A 471 -37.85 -5.00 -20.17
CA ALA A 471 -38.34 -4.73 -21.52
C ALA A 471 -39.80 -4.25 -21.52
N GLU A 472 -39.98 -2.92 -21.62
CA GLU A 472 -41.01 -2.32 -22.47
C GLU A 472 -40.71 -0.83 -22.71
N THR A 473 -40.83 -0.48 -23.97
CA THR A 473 -40.77 0.82 -24.64
C THR A 473 -41.78 1.82 -24.07
N THR A 474 -41.50 3.13 -24.18
CA THR A 474 -42.32 4.18 -24.86
C THR A 474 -41.88 5.59 -24.42
N GLN A 475 -41.48 6.41 -25.41
CA GLN A 475 -41.73 7.87 -25.66
C GLN A 475 -42.15 8.78 -24.48
N SER A 476 -41.92 10.09 -24.38
CA SER A 476 -41.28 11.18 -25.14
C SER A 476 -41.67 12.49 -24.40
N CYS A 477 -40.98 13.61 -24.70
CA CYS A 477 -41.41 15.02 -24.48
C CYS A 477 -41.31 15.57 -23.03
N GLU A 478 -40.46 16.59 -22.81
CA GLU A 478 -40.80 18.05 -22.72
C GLU A 478 -41.57 18.38 -21.42
N ALA A 479 -41.32 19.44 -20.65
CA ALA A 479 -40.51 20.64 -20.75
C ALA A 479 -40.43 21.32 -19.36
N LEU A 480 -39.58 22.36 -19.25
CA LEU A 480 -39.74 23.59 -18.45
C LEU A 480 -40.04 23.47 -16.95
N GLU A 481 -39.09 23.84 -16.08
CA GLU A 481 -38.82 25.22 -15.58
C GLU A 481 -37.46 25.26 -14.86
#